data_AF-A0A8K0KVH8-F1
#
_entry.id   AF-A0A8K0KVH8-F1
#
_cell.length_a   1.000
_cell.length_b   1.000
_cell.length_c   1.000
_cell.angle_alpha   90.00
_cell.angle_beta   90.00
_cell.angle_gamma   90.00
#
_symmetry.space_group_name_H-M   'P 1'
#
loop_
_entity.id
_entity.type
_entity.pdbx_description
1 polymer ?
#
loop_
_entity_poly.entity_id
_entity_poly.type
_entity_poly.pdbx_seq_one_letter_code
_entity_poly.pdbx_strand_id
1 'polypeptide(L)'
;MAQSEGYLTFNCHANIRILYRQRFYLTLPKLIDSYKKASLSTKGNFLLALAHLIGGVPRNLLVADLPEVIPLLVESLKQPAMQEDANESGVIHEGNEEKLLLLSTLETVTDLTSSLNTTLCEHLHTFISRLLSIARSSKHMEVRRKSLLCIYHISRYPTIYVYPFKFTVIQGLAPCLDDPKRLVRREAVKARCQWFLVGAPG
;
A
#
# COMPACT_ATOMS: atom_id res chain seq x y z
N MET A 1 -2.34 8.10 17.92
CA MET A 1 -2.25 6.94 18.83
C MET A 1 -3.58 6.21 18.77
N ALA A 2 -3.66 5.05 18.11
CA ALA A 2 -4.87 4.23 18.15
C ALA A 2 -4.82 3.38 19.43
N GLN A 3 -5.27 3.95 20.56
CA GLN A 3 -5.65 3.15 21.72
C GLN A 3 -7.07 2.63 21.45
N SER A 4 -7.32 1.35 21.70
CA SER A 4 -8.70 0.85 21.72
C SER A 4 -9.45 1.63 22.81
N GLU A 5 -10.50 2.34 22.43
CA GLU A 5 -11.20 3.26 23.35
C GLU A 5 -11.89 2.52 24.53
N GLY A 6 -12.00 1.20 24.48
CA GLY A 6 -12.76 0.42 25.46
C GLY A 6 -11.95 -0.38 26.51
N TYR A 7 -10.67 -0.69 26.30
CA TYR A 7 -9.93 -1.60 27.19
C TYR A 7 -8.41 -1.39 27.20
N LEU A 8 -7.78 -1.72 28.34
CA LEU A 8 -6.32 -1.66 28.58
C LEU A 8 -5.70 -0.31 28.18
N THR A 9 -6.21 0.77 28.78
CA THR A 9 -5.69 2.13 28.61
C THR A 9 -4.88 2.58 29.85
N PHE A 10 -4.07 3.63 29.71
CA PHE A 10 -3.42 4.25 30.87
C PHE A 10 -4.45 4.75 31.91
N ASN A 11 -5.64 5.16 31.45
CA ASN A 11 -6.74 5.63 32.31
C ASN A 11 -7.34 4.51 33.17
N CYS A 12 -7.24 3.25 32.75
CA CYS A 12 -7.66 2.10 33.56
C CYS A 12 -6.48 1.48 34.34
N HIS A 13 -5.41 2.25 34.58
CA HIS A 13 -4.19 1.80 35.26
C HIS A 13 -3.52 0.55 34.64
N ALA A 14 -3.73 0.31 33.34
CA ALA A 14 -3.08 -0.79 32.65
C ALA A 14 -1.58 -0.54 32.50
N ASN A 15 -0.76 -1.55 32.77
CA ASN A 15 0.69 -1.49 32.60
C ASN A 15 1.09 -1.72 31.14
N ILE A 16 1.18 -0.64 30.36
CA ILE A 16 1.52 -0.67 28.93
C ILE A 16 2.97 -0.23 28.74
N ARG A 17 3.81 -1.13 28.21
CA ARG A 17 5.21 -0.81 27.88
C ARG A 17 5.28 -0.04 26.57
N ILE A 18 5.94 1.12 26.55
CA ILE A 18 6.02 2.04 25.39
C ILE A 18 6.57 1.35 24.13
N LEU A 19 7.59 0.49 24.29
CA LEU A 19 8.29 -0.15 23.16
C LEU A 19 7.66 -1.48 22.70
N TYR A 20 6.41 -1.78 23.10
CA TYR A 20 5.77 -3.06 22.77
C TYR A 20 5.70 -3.33 21.26
N ARG A 21 5.53 -2.28 20.45
CA ARG A 21 5.45 -2.39 18.98
C ARG A 21 6.78 -2.81 18.36
N GLN A 22 7.88 -2.22 18.82
CA GLN A 22 9.23 -2.59 18.40
C GLN A 22 9.55 -4.02 18.83
N ARG A 23 9.18 -4.40 20.06
CA ARG A 23 9.35 -5.77 20.56
C ARG A 23 8.54 -6.78 19.75
N PHE A 24 7.31 -6.43 19.37
CA PHE A 24 6.45 -7.30 18.57
C PHE A 24 6.99 -7.44 17.14
N TYR A 25 7.56 -6.37 16.57
CA TYR A 25 8.20 -6.39 15.25
C TYR A 25 9.39 -7.35 15.17
N LEU A 26 10.07 -7.67 16.28
CA LEU A 26 11.12 -8.70 16.30
C LEU A 26 10.60 -10.11 15.89
N THR A 27 9.29 -10.31 15.82
CA THR A 27 8.69 -11.54 15.29
C THR A 27 8.63 -11.58 13.76
N LEU A 28 8.91 -10.47 13.07
CA LEU A 28 8.83 -10.34 11.62
C LEU A 28 9.57 -11.47 10.88
N PRO A 29 10.84 -11.80 11.19
CA PRO A 29 11.57 -12.85 10.47
C PRO A 29 10.87 -14.21 10.56
N LYS A 30 10.34 -14.56 11.74
CA LYS A 30 9.58 -15.82 11.94
C LYS A 30 8.32 -15.85 11.07
N LEU A 31 7.63 -14.71 10.97
CA LEU A 31 6.41 -14.59 10.17
C LEU A 31 6.72 -14.68 8.67
N ILE A 32 7.83 -14.08 8.23
CA ILE A 32 8.32 -14.20 6.84
C ILE A 32 8.68 -15.66 6.51
N ASP A 33 9.35 -16.36 7.42
CA ASP A 33 9.69 -17.78 7.23
C ASP A 33 8.45 -18.67 7.17
N SER A 34 7.45 -18.41 8.02
CA SER A 34 6.16 -19.09 7.96
C SER A 34 5.44 -18.81 6.64
N TYR A 35 5.47 -17.56 6.15
CA TYR A 35 4.91 -17.19 4.86
C TYR A 35 5.57 -17.95 3.69
N LYS A 36 6.91 -18.06 3.69
CA LYS A 36 7.66 -18.81 2.66
C LYS A 36 7.28 -20.29 2.62
N LYS A 37 6.97 -20.88 3.78
CA LYS A 37 6.58 -22.31 3.92
C LYS A 37 5.06 -22.54 3.76
N ALA A 38 4.25 -21.49 3.72
CA ALA A 38 2.80 -21.59 3.71
C ALA A 38 2.23 -22.12 2.38
N SER A 39 1.08 -22.79 2.46
CA SER A 39 0.28 -23.19 1.30
C SER A 39 -0.34 -21.98 0.61
N LEU A 40 -0.70 -22.10 -0.68
CA LEU A 40 -1.33 -21.00 -1.42
C LEU A 40 -2.60 -20.47 -0.75
N SER A 41 -3.39 -21.35 -0.13
CA SER A 41 -4.62 -21.01 0.59
C SER A 41 -4.40 -20.15 1.85
N THR A 42 -3.23 -20.26 2.50
CA THR A 42 -2.95 -19.55 3.75
C THR A 42 -2.01 -18.35 3.58
N LYS A 43 -1.35 -18.24 2.42
CA LYS A 43 -0.45 -17.13 2.09
C LYS A 43 -1.09 -15.75 2.22
N GLY A 44 -2.36 -15.60 1.81
CA GLY A 44 -3.09 -14.34 1.95
C GLY A 44 -3.19 -13.86 3.40
N ASN A 45 -3.46 -14.78 4.33
CA ASN A 45 -3.57 -14.48 5.76
C ASN A 45 -2.24 -14.02 6.35
N PHE A 46 -1.13 -14.64 5.92
CA PHE A 46 0.20 -14.22 6.31
C PHE A 46 0.54 -12.83 5.77
N LEU A 47 0.19 -12.52 4.52
CA LEU A 47 0.39 -11.18 3.95
C LEU A 47 -0.40 -10.12 4.70
N LEU A 48 -1.65 -10.41 5.10
CA LEU A 48 -2.46 -9.50 5.90
C LEU A 48 -1.84 -9.24 7.27
N ALA A 49 -1.40 -10.30 7.95
CA ALA A 49 -0.72 -10.17 9.23
C ALA A 49 0.59 -9.35 9.11
N LEU A 50 1.38 -9.60 8.06
CA LEU A 50 2.60 -8.87 7.75
C LEU A 50 2.32 -7.40 7.47
N ALA A 51 1.31 -7.08 6.65
CA ALA A 51 0.95 -5.71 6.31
C ALA A 51 0.56 -4.89 7.55
N HIS A 52 -0.21 -5.48 8.47
CA HIS A 52 -0.58 -4.82 9.72
C HIS A 52 0.59 -4.71 10.71
N LEU A 53 1.43 -5.74 10.81
CA LEU A 53 2.64 -5.71 11.64
C LEU A 53 3.57 -4.58 11.20
N ILE A 54 3.83 -4.48 9.89
CA ILE A 54 4.70 -3.46 9.29
C ILE A 54 4.10 -2.05 9.48
N GLY A 55 2.80 -1.88 9.23
CA GLY A 55 2.12 -0.59 9.40
C GLY A 55 2.08 -0.08 10.85
N GLY A 56 2.22 -0.97 11.83
CA GLY A 56 2.17 -0.61 13.26
C GLY A 56 3.46 0.01 13.81
N VAL A 57 4.58 -0.06 13.09
CA VAL A 57 5.94 0.09 13.66
C VAL A 57 6.60 1.41 13.23
N PRO A 58 7.48 2.02 14.06
CA PRO A 58 8.19 3.23 13.67
C PRO A 58 9.00 3.04 12.37
N ARG A 59 8.93 4.04 11.48
CA ARG A 59 9.55 4.01 10.14
C ARG A 59 11.04 3.70 10.17
N ASN A 60 11.75 4.22 11.17
CA ASN A 60 13.19 4.05 11.34
C ASN A 60 13.58 2.57 11.44
N LEU A 61 12.72 1.74 12.05
CA LEU A 61 12.96 0.31 12.17
C LEU A 61 12.66 -0.40 10.84
N LEU A 62 11.59 0.00 10.15
CA LEU A 62 11.22 -0.54 8.85
C LEU A 62 12.31 -0.32 7.78
N VAL A 63 12.96 0.86 7.78
CA VAL A 63 13.98 1.21 6.77
C VAL A 63 15.14 0.20 6.73
N ALA A 64 15.53 -0.35 7.88
CA ALA A 64 16.61 -1.33 7.96
C ALA A 64 16.28 -2.65 7.24
N ASP A 65 15.02 -3.07 7.27
CA ASP A 65 14.57 -4.36 6.73
C ASP A 65 13.83 -4.22 5.39
N LEU A 66 13.78 -3.00 4.82
CA LEU A 66 13.06 -2.72 3.57
C LEU A 66 13.38 -3.69 2.43
N PRO A 67 14.64 -4.09 2.18
CA PRO A 67 14.95 -5.04 1.11
C PRO A 67 14.20 -6.36 1.22
N GLU A 68 13.99 -6.88 2.44
CA GLU A 68 13.23 -8.12 2.66
C GLU A 68 11.71 -7.89 2.61
N VAL A 69 11.27 -6.69 2.98
CA VAL A 69 9.84 -6.34 3.06
C VAL A 69 9.25 -5.97 1.69
N ILE A 70 10.02 -5.34 0.79
CA ILE A 70 9.54 -4.89 -0.52
C ILE A 70 8.87 -6.01 -1.34
N PRO A 71 9.45 -7.22 -1.47
CA PRO A 71 8.79 -8.32 -2.19
C PRO A 71 7.41 -8.66 -1.62
N LEU A 72 7.23 -8.59 -0.30
CA LEU A 72 5.96 -8.85 0.39
C LEU A 72 4.94 -7.74 0.11
N LEU A 73 5.37 -6.48 0.09
CA LEU A 73 4.52 -5.35 -0.28
C LEU A 73 4.06 -5.48 -1.74
N VAL A 74 4.96 -5.81 -2.65
CA VAL A 74 4.64 -6.02 -4.06
C VAL A 74 3.65 -7.17 -4.24
N GLU A 75 3.84 -8.27 -3.51
CA GLU A 75 2.91 -9.40 -3.53
C GLU A 75 1.52 -8.99 -3.02
N SER A 76 1.47 -8.23 -1.93
CA SER A 76 0.22 -7.76 -1.31
C SER A 76 -0.55 -6.77 -2.19
N LEU A 77 0.12 -6.13 -3.15
CA LEU A 77 -0.50 -5.25 -4.16
C LEU A 77 -0.96 -6.00 -5.42
N LYS A 78 -0.72 -7.31 -5.54
CA LYS A 78 -1.23 -8.08 -6.68
C LYS A 78 -2.75 -8.19 -6.56
N GLN A 79 -3.45 -7.68 -7.57
CA GLN A 79 -4.87 -7.94 -7.71
C GLN A 79 -5.07 -9.39 -8.21
N PRO A 80 -6.06 -10.12 -7.69
CA PRO A 80 -6.45 -11.40 -8.29
C PRO A 80 -6.84 -11.16 -9.75
N ALA A 81 -6.37 -12.04 -10.65
CA ALA A 81 -6.79 -12.00 -12.04
C ALA A 81 -8.31 -12.06 -12.08
N MET A 82 -8.93 -11.18 -12.88
CA MET A 82 -10.38 -11.14 -13.05
C MET A 82 -10.84 -12.53 -13.51
N GLN A 83 -11.38 -13.33 -12.58
CA GLN A 83 -12.27 -14.42 -12.94
C GLN A 83 -13.65 -13.78 -13.07
N GLU A 84 -14.12 -13.72 -14.31
CA GLU A 84 -15.42 -13.20 -14.72
C GLU A 84 -16.58 -14.14 -14.36
N ASP A 85 -16.37 -15.11 -13.48
CA ASP A 85 -17.41 -16.05 -13.09
C ASP A 85 -18.22 -15.47 -11.93
N ALA A 86 -19.23 -14.70 -12.35
CA ALA A 86 -20.38 -14.33 -11.56
C ALA A 86 -20.98 -15.57 -10.88
N ASN A 87 -20.83 -15.66 -9.55
CA ASN A 87 -21.79 -16.31 -8.68
C ASN A 87 -21.98 -15.42 -7.44
N GLU A 88 -22.91 -14.49 -7.58
CA GLU A 88 -23.52 -13.72 -6.51
C GLU A 88 -24.24 -14.69 -5.56
N SER A 89 -23.57 -15.25 -4.57
CA SER A 89 -24.15 -15.75 -3.30
C SER A 89 -23.06 -16.40 -2.44
N GLY A 90 -22.40 -15.64 -1.55
CA GLY A 90 -21.57 -16.22 -0.49
C GLY A 90 -20.37 -15.40 0.02
N VAL A 91 -19.99 -14.31 -0.66
CA VAL A 91 -18.65 -13.68 -0.51
C VAL A 91 -18.71 -12.31 0.18
N ILE A 92 -19.13 -12.24 1.45
CA ILE A 92 -19.05 -10.99 2.23
C ILE A 92 -17.71 -10.89 3.00
N HIS A 93 -17.11 -12.03 3.34
CA HIS A 93 -15.87 -12.08 4.13
C HIS A 93 -14.60 -11.87 3.29
N GLU A 94 -14.46 -12.52 2.14
CA GLU A 94 -13.22 -12.45 1.34
C GLU A 94 -12.96 -11.04 0.77
N GLY A 95 -14.03 -10.34 0.35
CA GLY A 95 -13.90 -8.97 -0.18
C GLY A 95 -13.44 -7.95 0.87
N ASN A 96 -13.73 -8.19 2.15
CA ASN A 96 -13.27 -7.30 3.22
C ASN A 96 -11.80 -7.55 3.57
N GLU A 97 -11.35 -8.80 3.56
CA GLU A 97 -9.96 -9.15 3.83
C GLU A 97 -9.02 -8.62 2.74
N GLU A 98 -9.38 -8.78 1.46
CA GLU A 98 -8.63 -8.19 0.33
C GLU A 98 -8.52 -6.67 0.47
N LYS A 99 -9.65 -6.02 0.77
CA LYS A 99 -9.70 -4.57 1.00
C LYS A 99 -8.78 -4.15 2.14
N LEU A 100 -8.80 -4.86 3.26
CA LEU A 100 -7.96 -4.57 4.43
C LEU A 100 -6.47 -4.74 4.10
N LEU A 101 -6.11 -5.83 3.41
CA LEU A 101 -4.75 -6.07 2.94
C LEU A 101 -4.26 -4.92 2.06
N LEU A 102 -5.05 -4.56 1.04
CA LEU A 102 -4.71 -3.49 0.11
C LEU A 102 -4.60 -2.14 0.83
N LEU A 103 -5.52 -1.80 1.73
CA LEU A 103 -5.46 -0.53 2.47
C LEU A 103 -4.24 -0.46 3.41
N SER A 104 -3.95 -1.51 4.16
CA SER A 104 -2.79 -1.56 5.06
C SER A 104 -1.47 -1.50 4.27
N THR A 105 -1.42 -2.18 3.12
CA THR A 105 -0.25 -2.15 2.23
C THR A 105 -0.09 -0.78 1.56
N LEU A 106 -1.19 -0.19 1.09
CA LEU A 106 -1.13 1.16 0.50
C LEU A 106 -0.79 2.23 1.53
N GLU A 107 -1.17 2.07 2.79
CA GLU A 107 -0.79 2.98 3.87
C GLU A 107 0.72 2.95 4.11
N THR A 108 1.32 1.76 4.20
CA THR A 108 2.79 1.62 4.32
C THR A 108 3.51 2.14 3.08
N VAL A 109 3.01 1.89 1.87
CA VAL A 109 3.59 2.44 0.63
C VAL A 109 3.42 3.97 0.55
N THR A 110 2.29 4.52 0.99
CA THR A 110 2.07 5.98 1.08
C THR A 110 3.09 6.60 2.02
N ASP A 111 3.34 5.95 3.15
CA ASP A 111 4.30 6.39 4.14
C ASP A 111 5.71 6.42 3.56
N LEU A 112 6.15 5.33 2.92
CA LEU A 112 7.48 5.26 2.32
C LEU A 112 7.66 6.29 1.19
N THR A 113 6.69 6.40 0.28
CA THR A 113 6.74 7.33 -0.85
C THR A 113 6.64 8.79 -0.43
N SER A 114 5.83 9.12 0.59
CA SER A 114 5.74 10.49 1.12
C SER A 114 7.04 10.93 1.82
N SER A 115 7.78 9.99 2.40
CA SER A 115 9.11 10.23 2.95
C SER A 115 10.25 10.23 1.92
N LEU A 116 9.93 10.04 0.64
CA LEU A 116 10.90 9.95 -0.47
C LEU A 116 12.00 8.91 -0.21
N ASN A 117 11.64 7.78 0.39
CA ASN A 117 12.59 6.71 0.69
C ASN A 117 13.22 6.17 -0.61
N THR A 118 14.53 6.29 -0.75
CA THR A 118 15.26 5.96 -1.98
C THR A 118 15.37 4.47 -2.26
N THR A 119 15.16 3.59 -1.26
CA THR A 119 15.13 2.14 -1.46
C THR A 119 14.00 1.72 -2.40
N LEU A 120 12.94 2.51 -2.51
CA LEU A 120 11.86 2.26 -3.48
C LEU A 120 12.26 2.56 -4.94
N CYS A 121 13.32 3.35 -5.18
CA CYS A 121 13.70 3.80 -6.53
C CYS A 121 13.93 2.61 -7.49
N GLU A 122 14.57 1.55 -6.99
CA GLU A 122 14.89 0.35 -7.77
C GLU A 122 13.64 -0.46 -8.16
N HIS A 123 12.52 -0.24 -7.48
CA HIS A 123 11.28 -0.98 -7.66
C HIS A 123 10.13 -0.12 -8.23
N LEU A 124 10.40 1.14 -8.60
CA LEU A 124 9.37 2.08 -9.06
C LEU A 124 8.56 1.54 -10.23
N HIS A 125 9.18 0.85 -11.18
CA HIS A 125 8.47 0.27 -12.31
C HIS A 125 7.34 -0.66 -11.85
N THR A 126 7.65 -1.58 -10.94
CA THR A 126 6.69 -2.55 -10.40
C THR A 126 5.61 -1.87 -9.57
N PHE A 127 5.99 -0.94 -8.68
CA PHE A 127 5.03 -0.20 -7.86
C PHE A 127 4.09 0.63 -8.74
N ILE A 128 4.61 1.41 -9.68
CA ILE A 128 3.79 2.23 -10.59
C ILE A 128 2.80 1.36 -11.36
N SER A 129 3.26 0.24 -11.93
CA SER A 129 2.40 -0.68 -12.68
C SER A 129 1.24 -1.22 -11.81
N ARG A 130 1.55 -1.70 -10.59
CA ARG A 130 0.55 -2.22 -9.65
C ARG A 130 -0.41 -1.15 -9.18
N LEU A 131 0.10 0.02 -8.81
CA LEU A 131 -0.71 1.16 -8.35
C LEU A 131 -1.67 1.65 -9.44
N LEU A 132 -1.20 1.76 -10.69
CA LEU A 132 -2.06 2.14 -11.83
C LEU A 132 -3.13 1.08 -12.11
N SER A 133 -2.83 -0.20 -11.94
CA SER A 133 -3.84 -1.27 -12.02
C SER A 133 -4.91 -1.08 -10.95
N ILE A 134 -4.50 -0.98 -9.68
CA ILE A 134 -5.41 -0.82 -8.53
C ILE A 134 -6.27 0.44 -8.67
N ALA A 135 -5.69 1.56 -9.09
CA ALA A 135 -6.39 2.83 -9.24
C ALA A 135 -7.53 2.74 -10.27
N ARG A 136 -7.38 1.90 -11.30
CA ARG A 136 -8.37 1.73 -12.39
C ARG A 136 -9.43 0.69 -12.07
N SER A 137 -9.05 -0.46 -11.50
CA SER A 137 -9.93 -1.64 -11.44
C SER A 137 -10.44 -2.02 -10.05
N SER A 138 -9.93 -1.41 -8.97
CA SER A 138 -10.38 -1.79 -7.64
C SER A 138 -11.86 -1.44 -7.41
N LYS A 139 -12.61 -2.39 -6.83
CA LYS A 139 -14.02 -2.21 -6.45
C LYS A 139 -14.20 -1.19 -5.32
N HIS A 140 -13.16 -0.91 -4.54
CA HIS A 140 -13.24 -0.06 -3.35
C HIS A 140 -12.72 1.35 -3.60
N MET A 141 -13.58 2.35 -3.37
CA MET A 141 -13.24 3.76 -3.58
C MET A 141 -11.97 4.19 -2.82
N GLU A 142 -11.85 3.85 -1.54
CA GLU A 142 -10.72 4.26 -0.71
C GLU A 142 -9.39 3.65 -1.16
N VAL A 143 -9.42 2.40 -1.65
CA VAL A 143 -8.25 1.73 -2.23
C VAL A 143 -7.77 2.47 -3.48
N ARG A 144 -8.70 2.84 -4.38
CA ARG A 144 -8.37 3.65 -5.56
C ARG A 144 -7.77 5.00 -5.19
N ARG A 145 -8.36 5.70 -4.21
CA ARG A 145 -7.86 7.01 -3.73
C ARG A 145 -6.45 6.91 -3.15
N LYS A 146 -6.20 5.93 -2.27
CA LYS A 146 -4.87 5.70 -1.68
C LYS A 146 -3.84 5.35 -2.74
N SER A 147 -4.20 4.54 -3.74
CA SER A 147 -3.30 4.22 -4.86
C SER A 147 -2.90 5.47 -5.66
N LEU A 148 -3.87 6.34 -5.99
CA LEU A 148 -3.62 7.62 -6.67
C LEU A 148 -2.73 8.56 -5.81
N LEU A 149 -2.91 8.55 -4.50
CA LEU A 149 -2.07 9.31 -3.58
C LEU A 149 -0.61 8.80 -3.59
N CYS A 150 -0.38 7.49 -3.60
CA CYS A 150 0.96 6.92 -3.78
C CYS A 150 1.58 7.38 -5.11
N ILE A 151 0.83 7.31 -6.21
CA ILE A 151 1.30 7.78 -7.53
C ILE A 151 1.66 9.27 -7.50
N TYR A 152 0.87 10.10 -6.82
CA TYR A 152 1.20 11.51 -6.60
C TYR A 152 2.52 11.67 -5.83
N HIS A 153 2.74 10.93 -4.74
CA HIS A 153 3.99 11.02 -3.98
C HIS A 153 5.20 10.57 -4.79
N ILE A 154 5.06 9.53 -5.60
CA ILE A 154 6.14 9.04 -6.48
C ILE A 154 6.61 10.16 -7.42
N SER A 155 5.74 11.02 -7.94
CA SER A 155 6.15 12.13 -8.84
C SER A 155 7.16 13.10 -8.24
N ARG A 156 7.32 13.11 -6.91
CA ARG A 156 8.20 14.01 -6.16
C ARG A 156 9.62 13.45 -5.95
N TYR A 157 9.88 12.21 -6.38
CA TYR A 157 11.23 11.66 -6.38
C TYR A 157 12.14 12.42 -7.37
N PRO A 158 13.47 12.36 -7.20
CA PRO A 158 14.40 13.00 -8.12
C PRO A 158 14.11 12.62 -9.58
N THR A 159 14.13 13.61 -10.47
CA THR A 159 13.67 13.48 -11.86
C THR A 159 14.32 12.31 -12.60
N ILE A 160 15.59 12.02 -12.32
CA ILE A 160 16.32 10.89 -12.89
C ILE A 160 15.61 9.54 -12.71
N TYR A 161 14.93 9.33 -11.58
CA TYR A 161 14.22 8.08 -11.28
C TYR A 161 12.82 8.02 -11.87
N VAL A 162 12.13 9.15 -11.99
CA VAL A 162 10.69 9.18 -12.33
C VAL A 162 10.41 9.54 -13.78
N TYR A 163 11.30 10.28 -14.43
CA TYR A 163 11.12 10.74 -15.80
C TYR A 163 10.83 9.60 -16.81
N PRO A 164 11.50 8.44 -16.73
CA PRO A 164 11.22 7.32 -17.63
C PRO A 164 9.75 6.83 -17.58
N PHE A 165 9.07 7.04 -16.47
CA PHE A 165 7.69 6.58 -16.27
C PHE A 165 6.63 7.64 -16.60
N LYS A 166 7.03 8.89 -16.90
CA LYS A 166 6.12 10.03 -17.07
C LYS A 166 4.99 9.73 -18.06
N PHE A 167 5.33 9.24 -19.25
CA PHE A 167 4.34 8.95 -20.29
C PHE A 167 3.36 7.85 -19.85
N THR A 168 3.89 6.73 -19.34
CA THR A 168 3.10 5.60 -18.86
C THR A 168 2.13 5.99 -17.76
N VAL A 169 2.57 6.83 -16.81
CA VAL A 169 1.74 7.28 -15.71
C VAL A 169 0.65 8.23 -16.18
N ILE A 170 0.97 9.21 -17.04
CA ILE A 170 -0.03 10.16 -17.56
C ILE A 170 -1.12 9.43 -18.34
N GLN A 171 -0.74 8.45 -19.18
CA GLN A 171 -1.70 7.61 -19.90
C GLN A 171 -2.51 6.71 -18.96
N GLY A 172 -1.85 6.05 -18.01
CA GLY A 172 -2.49 5.17 -17.04
C GLY A 172 -3.46 5.89 -16.11
N LEU A 173 -3.25 7.18 -15.83
CA LEU A 173 -4.16 8.01 -15.04
C LEU A 173 -5.38 8.51 -15.83
N ALA A 174 -5.41 8.39 -17.16
CA ALA A 174 -6.51 8.91 -17.96
C ALA A 174 -7.88 8.29 -17.63
N PRO A 175 -8.02 6.96 -17.49
CA PRO A 175 -9.29 6.36 -17.10
C PRO A 175 -9.76 6.80 -15.70
N CYS A 176 -8.81 7.13 -14.80
CA CYS A 176 -9.14 7.54 -13.43
C CYS A 176 -9.78 8.94 -13.36
N LEU A 177 -9.66 9.75 -14.42
CA LEU A 177 -10.30 11.06 -14.50
C LEU A 177 -11.81 10.96 -14.70
N ASP A 178 -12.29 9.85 -15.27
CA ASP A 178 -13.71 9.57 -15.48
C ASP A 178 -14.27 8.58 -14.44
N ASP A 179 -13.60 8.44 -13.30
CA ASP A 179 -14.06 7.58 -12.21
C ASP A 179 -15.47 7.99 -11.75
N PRO A 180 -16.41 7.08 -11.45
CA PRO A 180 -17.76 7.44 -11.01
C PRO A 180 -17.80 8.31 -9.73
N LYS A 181 -16.76 8.25 -8.89
CA LYS A 181 -16.71 8.96 -7.61
C LYS A 181 -15.88 10.24 -7.70
N ARG A 182 -16.51 11.38 -7.39
CA ARG A 182 -15.88 12.73 -7.39
C ARG A 182 -14.57 12.79 -6.60
N LEU A 183 -14.51 12.14 -5.44
CA LEU A 183 -13.31 12.12 -4.60
C LEU A 183 -12.12 11.43 -5.29
N VAL A 184 -12.37 10.37 -6.06
CA VAL A 184 -11.32 9.68 -6.83
C VAL A 184 -10.85 10.57 -7.98
N ARG A 185 -11.79 11.16 -8.75
CA ARG A 185 -11.45 12.10 -9.84
C ARG A 185 -10.56 13.25 -9.36
N ARG A 186 -10.85 13.81 -8.16
CA ARG A 186 -10.04 14.87 -7.56
C ARG A 186 -8.58 14.44 -7.31
N GLU A 187 -8.39 13.26 -6.72
CA GLU A 187 -7.03 12.74 -6.49
C GLU A 187 -6.33 12.39 -7.82
N ALA A 188 -7.07 11.88 -8.82
CA ALA A 188 -6.53 11.58 -10.14
C ALA A 188 -6.04 12.85 -10.87
N VAL A 189 -6.83 13.93 -10.84
CA VAL A 189 -6.43 15.24 -11.38
C VAL A 189 -5.16 15.72 -10.68
N LYS A 190 -5.13 15.70 -9.34
CA LYS A 190 -3.98 16.14 -8.55
C LYS A 190 -2.71 15.36 -8.89
N ALA A 191 -2.79 14.03 -8.97
CA ALA A 191 -1.69 13.18 -9.37
C ALA A 191 -1.23 13.51 -10.79
N ARG A 192 -2.16 13.54 -11.76
CA ARG A 192 -1.82 13.77 -13.17
C ARG A 192 -1.18 15.13 -13.40
N CYS A 193 -1.67 16.18 -12.76
CA CYS A 193 -1.09 17.52 -12.82
C CYS A 193 0.37 17.54 -12.35
N GLN A 194 0.71 16.87 -11.24
CA GLN A 194 2.11 16.79 -10.81
C GLN A 194 2.98 16.02 -11.80
N TRP A 195 2.47 14.92 -12.34
CA TRP A 195 3.20 14.14 -13.35
C TRP A 195 3.47 14.92 -14.64
N PHE A 196 2.62 15.89 -15.01
CA PHE A 196 2.93 16.81 -16.12
C PHE A 196 4.14 17.71 -15.83
N LEU A 197 4.30 18.15 -14.56
CA LEU A 197 5.41 19.02 -14.12
C LEU A 197 6.75 18.27 -14.00
N VAL A 198 6.75 16.94 -13.96
CA VAL A 198 8.00 16.15 -13.92
C VAL A 198 8.86 16.46 -15.15
N GLY A 199 10.06 17.00 -14.93
CA GLY A 199 11.00 17.39 -15.98
C GLY A 199 10.68 18.72 -16.69
N ALA A 200 9.73 19.51 -16.17
CA ALA A 200 9.58 20.90 -16.60
C ALA A 200 10.76 21.74 -16.07
N PRO A 201 11.31 22.68 -16.85
CA PRO A 201 12.24 23.67 -16.33
C PRO A 201 11.53 24.52 -15.28
N GLY A 202 12.11 24.61 -14.07
CA GLY A 202 11.66 25.49 -13.00
C GLY A 202 12.16 26.91 -13.18
#